data_AF-A0A3D1XWQ8-F1
#
_entry.id   AF-A0A3D1XWQ8-F1
#
_cell.length_a   1.000
_cell.length_b   1.000
_cell.length_c   1.000
_cell.angle_alpha   90.00
_cell.angle_beta   90.00
_cell.angle_gamma   90.00
#
_symmetry.space_group_name_H-M   'P 1'
#
loop_
_entity.id
_entity.type
_entity.pdbx_description
1 polymer ?
#
loop_
_entity_poly.entity_id
_entity_poly.type
_entity_poly.pdbx_seq_one_letter_code
_entity_poly.pdbx_strand_id
1 'polypeptide(L)'
;MNIDVVIIGLILILSALYALFNIFGVVGLGCGIALIVTYFVLLKLRPQKPKEKSAFQNIKFKVPFILILGVIIWFVAGKFNFPIWWQIEFVAFAIVGFCFFTLLDWKTLTVEKSASAWIMRLLATYALASGIFITATAQLPQFDPEFELAKLNKPPLVLGDAAGPEVIAAGREVFQNNKCFNCHKVFWEGNSDRGPNLGTKQIGLYSTDYIKEQILDPRKKQSPGFDDPKSIKAMPTYYDEDLSEDELSALTSYLKTLRDPTHMPVEGKFGNQWTWWDDPDI
;
A
#
# COMPACT_ATOMS: atom_id res chain seq x y z
N MET A 1 -41.47 13.14 25.11
CA MET A 1 -40.21 12.54 24.62
C MET A 1 -39.64 13.52 23.62
N ASN A 2 -38.44 14.08 23.87
CA ASN A 2 -37.89 15.14 23.01
C ASN A 2 -37.70 14.60 21.59
N ILE A 3 -38.13 15.37 20.59
CA ILE A 3 -38.07 15.02 19.15
C ILE A 3 -36.66 14.56 18.75
N ASP A 4 -35.62 15.15 19.35
CA ASP A 4 -34.21 14.78 19.12
C ASP A 4 -33.91 13.32 19.47
N VAL A 5 -34.53 12.78 20.52
CA VAL A 5 -34.34 11.39 20.95
C VAL A 5 -34.97 10.42 19.94
N VAL A 6 -36.09 10.81 19.34
CA VAL A 6 -36.79 10.03 18.31
C VAL A 6 -35.99 10.02 17.02
N ILE A 7 -35.47 11.19 16.61
CA ILE A 7 -34.67 11.34 15.38
C ILE A 7 -33.36 10.56 15.51
N ILE A 8 -32.64 10.70 16.63
CA ILE A 8 -31.39 9.96 16.88
C ILE A 8 -31.68 8.44 16.92
N GLY A 9 -32.78 8.03 17.55
CA GLY A 9 -33.21 6.62 17.57
C GLY A 9 -33.49 6.05 16.18
N LEU A 10 -34.19 6.80 15.32
CA LEU A 10 -34.48 6.40 13.94
C LEU A 10 -33.22 6.31 13.07
N ILE A 11 -32.31 7.27 13.18
CA ILE A 11 -31.03 7.25 12.45
C ILE A 11 -30.20 6.03 12.85
N LEU A 12 -30.17 5.69 14.14
CA LEU A 12 -29.45 4.51 14.65
C LEU A 12 -30.07 3.20 14.14
N ILE A 13 -31.40 3.08 14.14
CA ILE A 13 -32.09 1.89 13.62
C ILE A 13 -31.85 1.73 12.12
N LEU A 14 -31.96 2.81 11.34
CA LEU A 14 -31.72 2.79 9.90
C LEU A 14 -30.25 2.48 9.57
N SER A 15 -29.30 2.99 10.37
CA SER A 15 -27.87 2.68 10.20
C SER A 15 -27.55 1.23 10.56
N ALA A 16 -28.19 0.67 11.60
CA ALA A 16 -28.04 -0.73 11.98
C ALA A 16 -28.64 -1.68 10.93
N LEU A 17 -29.81 -1.35 10.37
CA LEU A 17 -30.40 -2.07 9.25
C LEU A 17 -29.53 -1.98 8.00
N TYR A 18 -29.03 -0.79 7.66
CA TYR A 18 -28.11 -0.61 6.54
C TYR A 18 -26.83 -1.44 6.71
N ALA A 19 -26.22 -1.46 7.91
CA ALA A 19 -25.04 -2.27 8.20
C ALA A 19 -25.30 -3.78 8.11
N LEU A 20 -26.50 -4.25 8.49
CA LEU A 20 -26.91 -5.66 8.37
C LEU A 20 -27.02 -6.12 6.91
N PHE A 21 -27.46 -5.23 6.01
CA PHE A 21 -27.66 -5.53 4.58
C PHE A 21 -26.46 -5.18 3.69
N ASN A 22 -25.33 -4.76 4.28
CA ASN A 22 -24.08 -4.45 3.57
C ASN A 22 -22.96 -5.46 3.88
N ILE A 23 -21.77 -5.23 3.33
CA ILE A 23 -20.57 -6.12 3.32
C ILE A 23 -20.20 -6.74 4.70
N PHE A 24 -20.63 -6.17 5.83
CA PHE A 24 -20.26 -6.63 7.18
C PHE A 24 -21.25 -7.60 7.85
N GLY A 25 -22.44 -7.82 7.28
CA GLY A 25 -23.42 -8.82 7.75
C GLY A 25 -23.75 -8.75 9.25
N VAL A 26 -23.91 -9.93 9.88
CA VAL A 26 -24.26 -10.07 11.31
C VAL A 26 -23.20 -9.45 12.23
N VAL A 27 -21.93 -9.46 11.81
CA VAL A 27 -20.83 -8.85 12.57
C VAL A 27 -20.97 -7.33 12.59
N GLY A 28 -21.29 -6.71 11.46
CA GLY A 28 -21.57 -5.28 11.35
C GLY A 28 -22.76 -4.84 12.22
N LEU A 29 -23.86 -5.60 12.19
CA LEU A 29 -25.01 -5.36 13.05
C LEU A 29 -24.64 -5.47 14.54
N GLY A 30 -23.89 -6.51 14.92
CA GLY A 30 -23.44 -6.73 16.30
C GLY A 30 -22.59 -5.57 16.83
N CYS A 31 -21.64 -5.09 16.03
CA CYS A 31 -20.83 -3.91 16.35
C CYS A 31 -21.68 -2.64 16.49
N GLY A 32 -22.67 -2.46 15.61
CA GLY A 32 -23.61 -1.33 15.68
C GLY A 32 -24.45 -1.33 16.96
N ILE A 33 -25.01 -2.48 17.33
CA ILE A 33 -25.77 -2.64 18.59
C ILE A 33 -24.86 -2.39 19.79
N ALA A 34 -23.64 -2.93 19.80
CA ALA A 34 -22.69 -2.71 20.89
C ALA A 34 -22.33 -1.23 21.08
N LEU A 35 -22.14 -0.48 20.00
CA LEU A 35 -21.93 0.97 20.04
C LEU A 35 -23.12 1.71 20.66
N ILE A 36 -24.35 1.37 20.23
CA ILE A 36 -25.58 1.98 20.74
C ILE A 36 -25.73 1.72 22.23
N VAL A 37 -25.59 0.46 22.67
CA VAL A 37 -25.68 0.09 24.08
C VAL A 37 -24.62 0.82 24.89
N THR A 38 -23.37 0.86 24.41
CA THR A 38 -22.28 1.59 25.06
C THR A 38 -22.62 3.06 25.22
N TYR A 39 -23.12 3.71 24.16
CA TYR A 39 -23.54 5.11 24.19
C TYR A 39 -24.67 5.36 25.20
N PHE A 40 -25.70 4.51 25.21
CA PHE A 40 -26.80 4.60 26.18
C PHE A 40 -26.32 4.41 27.63
N VAL A 41 -25.39 3.48 27.86
CA VAL A 41 -24.77 3.28 29.19
C VAL A 41 -23.99 4.54 29.59
N LEU A 42 -23.16 5.08 28.70
CA LEU A 42 -22.38 6.29 28.96
C LEU A 42 -23.26 7.50 29.28
N LEU A 43 -24.40 7.66 28.59
CA LEU A 43 -25.37 8.73 28.88
C LEU A 43 -26.06 8.58 30.24
N LYS A 44 -26.24 7.35 30.73
CA LYS A 44 -26.82 7.09 32.07
C LYS A 44 -25.82 7.26 33.20
N LEU A 45 -24.51 7.23 32.93
CA LEU A 45 -23.50 7.49 33.94
C LEU A 45 -23.56 8.97 34.35
N ARG A 46 -23.65 9.23 35.66
CA ARG A 46 -23.61 10.62 36.16
C ARG A 46 -22.28 11.25 35.75
N PRO A 47 -22.29 12.45 35.13
CA PRO A 47 -21.07 13.15 34.78
C PRO A 47 -20.29 13.42 36.08
N GLN A 48 -19.11 12.79 36.21
CA GLN A 48 -18.19 13.12 37.27
C GLN A 48 -17.50 14.44 36.95
N LYS A 49 -17.26 15.28 37.96
CA LYS A 49 -16.42 16.46 37.77
C LYS A 49 -15.04 16.00 37.27
N PRO A 50 -14.53 16.54 36.15
CA PRO A 50 -13.22 16.15 35.65
C PRO A 50 -12.17 16.45 36.72
N LYS A 51 -11.53 15.40 37.25
CA LYS A 51 -10.38 15.55 38.13
C LYS A 51 -9.14 15.73 37.26
N GLU A 52 -8.44 16.85 37.42
CA GLU A 52 -7.17 17.06 36.73
C GLU A 52 -6.18 15.96 37.10
N LYS A 53 -5.76 15.18 36.11
CA LYS A 53 -4.69 14.18 36.28
C LYS A 53 -3.36 14.82 35.90
N SER A 54 -2.28 14.41 36.56
CA SER A 54 -0.94 14.75 36.07
C SER A 54 -0.63 13.98 34.78
N ALA A 55 0.31 14.48 33.97
CA ALA A 55 0.74 13.82 32.73
C ALA A 55 1.15 12.36 32.98
N PHE A 56 1.90 12.10 34.06
CA PHE A 56 2.32 10.74 34.43
C PHE A 56 1.15 9.83 34.80
N GLN A 57 0.18 10.33 35.58
CA GLN A 57 -1.03 9.56 35.93
C GLN A 57 -1.90 9.26 34.71
N ASN A 58 -1.89 10.14 33.71
CA ASN A 58 -2.63 9.98 32.48
C ASN A 58 -1.99 8.89 31.58
N ILE A 59 -0.67 8.94 31.44
CA ILE A 59 0.09 8.04 30.56
C ILE A 59 0.17 6.61 31.13
N LYS A 60 0.45 6.46 32.43
CA LYS A 60 0.80 5.14 33.01
C LYS A 60 -0.27 4.06 32.84
N PHE A 61 -1.55 4.45 32.80
CA PHE A 61 -2.65 3.49 32.65
C PHE A 61 -3.01 3.24 31.18
N LYS A 62 -2.74 4.20 30.29
CA LYS A 62 -3.09 4.12 28.87
C LYS A 62 -2.03 3.36 28.06
N VAL A 63 -0.76 3.47 28.42
CA VAL A 63 0.35 2.80 27.71
C VAL A 63 0.16 1.27 27.66
N PRO A 64 -0.10 0.56 28.77
CA PRO A 64 -0.29 -0.90 28.73
C PRO A 64 -1.48 -1.30 27.85
N PHE A 65 -2.58 -0.56 27.92
CA PHE A 65 -3.77 -0.82 27.11
C PHE A 65 -3.47 -0.71 25.60
N ILE A 66 -2.74 0.33 25.20
CA ILE A 66 -2.40 0.57 23.81
C ILE A 66 -1.36 -0.41 23.28
N LEU A 67 -0.41 -0.84 24.12
CA LEU A 67 0.51 -1.91 23.75
C LEU A 67 -0.23 -3.22 23.51
N ILE A 68 -1.14 -3.61 24.41
CA ILE A 68 -1.98 -4.82 24.24
C ILE A 68 -2.85 -4.69 22.98
N LEU A 69 -3.51 -3.55 22.79
CA LEU A 69 -4.35 -3.30 21.63
C LEU A 69 -3.53 -3.34 20.32
N GLY A 70 -2.34 -2.74 20.30
CA GLY A 70 -1.44 -2.75 19.15
C GLY A 70 -1.00 -4.17 18.78
N VAL A 71 -0.66 -4.99 19.77
CA VAL A 71 -0.34 -6.42 19.55
C VAL A 71 -1.54 -7.17 18.98
N ILE A 72 -2.74 -6.96 19.52
CA ILE A 72 -3.96 -7.59 18.99
C ILE A 72 -4.22 -7.16 17.54
N ILE A 73 -4.14 -5.87 17.25
CA ILE A 73 -4.34 -5.33 15.89
C ILE A 73 -3.34 -5.96 14.92
N TRP A 74 -2.07 -6.05 15.29
CA TRP A 74 -1.03 -6.66 14.47
C TRP A 74 -1.36 -8.11 14.10
N PHE A 75 -1.62 -8.96 15.10
CA PHE A 75 -1.90 -10.38 14.85
C PHE A 75 -3.21 -10.62 14.11
N VAL A 76 -4.24 -9.83 14.40
CA VAL A 76 -5.52 -9.92 13.68
C VAL A 76 -5.34 -9.51 12.23
N ALA A 77 -4.68 -8.38 11.95
CA ALA A 77 -4.43 -7.94 10.58
C ALA A 77 -3.58 -8.96 9.79
N GLY A 78 -2.57 -9.55 10.43
CA GLY A 78 -1.80 -10.65 9.85
C GLY A 78 -2.67 -11.87 9.51
N LYS A 79 -3.60 -12.26 10.39
CA LYS A 79 -4.54 -13.38 10.14
C LYS A 79 -5.47 -13.12 8.94
N PHE A 80 -5.79 -11.86 8.66
CA PHE A 80 -6.57 -11.46 7.49
C PHE A 80 -5.72 -11.25 6.22
N ASN A 81 -4.44 -11.62 6.24
CA ASN A 81 -3.50 -11.49 5.12
C ASN A 81 -3.29 -10.04 4.64
N PHE A 82 -3.40 -9.05 5.53
CA PHE A 82 -3.02 -7.68 5.18
C PHE A 82 -1.50 -7.59 4.98
N PRO A 83 -1.01 -6.85 3.95
CA PRO A 83 0.42 -6.59 3.79
C PRO A 83 1.04 -5.89 5.02
N ILE A 84 2.33 -6.12 5.27
CA ILE A 84 3.04 -5.63 6.47
C ILE A 84 2.87 -4.11 6.67
N TRP A 85 2.94 -3.32 5.59
CA TRP A 85 2.77 -1.86 5.66
C TRP A 85 1.39 -1.44 6.21
N TRP A 86 0.33 -2.16 5.83
CA TRP A 86 -1.01 -1.92 6.37
C TRP A 86 -1.11 -2.31 7.85
N GLN A 87 -0.45 -3.40 8.27
CA GLN A 87 -0.40 -3.78 9.68
C GLN A 87 0.29 -2.70 10.54
N ILE A 88 1.41 -2.14 10.04
CA ILE A 88 2.11 -1.02 10.68
C ILE A 88 1.18 0.19 10.78
N GLU A 89 0.48 0.53 9.70
CA GLU A 89 -0.44 1.67 9.66
C GLU A 89 -1.60 1.51 10.66
N PHE A 90 -2.21 0.34 10.77
CA PHE A 90 -3.27 0.08 11.74
C PHE A 90 -2.79 0.23 13.19
N VAL A 91 -1.58 -0.24 13.50
CA VAL A 91 -0.97 -0.05 14.83
C VAL A 91 -0.63 1.43 15.05
N ALA A 92 -0.15 2.14 14.03
CA ALA A 92 0.13 3.57 14.11
C ALA A 92 -1.14 4.38 14.43
N PHE A 93 -2.30 4.04 13.86
CA PHE A 93 -3.57 4.69 14.21
C PHE A 93 -3.94 4.50 15.69
N ALA A 94 -3.68 3.34 16.29
CA ALA A 94 -3.88 3.14 17.72
C ALA A 94 -2.97 4.06 18.56
N ILE A 95 -1.72 4.27 18.12
CA ILE A 95 -0.78 5.20 18.76
C ILE A 95 -1.24 6.66 18.59
N VAL A 96 -1.76 7.05 17.43
CA VAL A 96 -2.35 8.38 17.22
C VAL A 96 -3.54 8.59 18.16
N GLY A 97 -4.42 7.60 18.28
CA GLY A 97 -5.52 7.62 19.25
C GLY A 97 -5.02 7.80 20.68
N PHE A 98 -3.97 7.08 21.08
CA PHE A 98 -3.32 7.27 22.39
C PHE A 98 -2.85 8.70 22.61
N CYS A 99 -2.14 9.29 21.64
CA CYS A 99 -1.69 10.68 21.71
C CYS A 99 -2.87 11.64 21.85
N PHE A 100 -3.92 11.45 21.06
CA PHE A 100 -5.14 12.27 21.10
C PHE A 100 -5.86 12.18 22.44
N PHE A 101 -6.12 10.98 22.96
CA PHE A 101 -6.75 10.81 24.28
C PHE A 101 -5.87 11.26 25.43
N THR A 102 -4.55 11.20 25.29
CA THR A 102 -3.62 11.76 26.29
C THR A 102 -3.67 13.28 26.28
N LEU A 103 -3.78 13.89 25.11
CA LEU A 103 -3.93 15.34 24.94
C LEU A 103 -5.27 15.84 25.47
N LEU A 104 -6.38 15.11 25.24
CA LEU A 104 -7.70 15.46 25.78
C LEU A 104 -7.78 15.39 27.31
N ASP A 105 -7.11 14.41 27.92
CA ASP A 105 -7.03 14.28 29.39
C ASP A 105 -5.92 15.14 30.00
N TRP A 106 -5.24 15.97 29.21
CA TRP A 106 -4.24 16.89 29.71
C TRP A 106 -4.88 17.97 30.56
N LYS A 107 -4.09 18.59 31.44
CA LYS A 107 -4.54 19.74 32.21
C LYS A 107 -5.03 20.84 31.28
N THR A 108 -6.15 21.47 31.63
CA THR A 108 -6.67 22.62 30.90
C THR A 108 -5.58 23.68 30.83
N LEU A 109 -5.23 24.08 29.61
CA LEU A 109 -4.22 25.10 29.39
C LEU A 109 -4.76 26.44 29.90
N THR A 110 -3.89 27.23 30.51
CA THR A 110 -4.24 28.58 30.95
C THR A 110 -4.63 29.44 29.76
N VAL A 111 -5.72 30.20 29.89
CA VAL A 111 -6.14 31.15 28.85
C VAL A 111 -5.05 32.21 28.66
N GLU A 112 -4.62 32.39 27.42
CA GLU A 112 -3.66 33.42 27.05
C GLU A 112 -4.23 34.81 27.31
N LYS A 113 -3.47 35.64 28.03
CA LYS A 113 -3.88 37.02 28.36
C LYS A 113 -3.27 38.07 27.43
N SER A 114 -2.22 37.73 26.67
CA SER A 114 -1.46 38.68 25.86
C SER A 114 -1.48 38.32 24.37
N ALA A 115 -1.72 39.32 23.53
CA ALA A 115 -1.66 39.19 22.08
C ALA A 115 -0.27 38.76 21.59
N SER A 116 0.80 39.29 22.19
CA SER A 116 2.17 38.96 21.79
C SER A 116 2.55 37.52 22.12
N ALA A 117 2.04 36.97 23.22
CA ALA A 117 2.37 35.63 23.67
C ALA A 117 1.80 34.54 22.75
N TRP A 118 0.55 34.69 22.29
CA TRP A 118 -0.02 33.72 21.35
C TRP A 118 0.60 33.85 19.95
N ILE A 119 0.93 35.07 19.48
CA ILE A 119 1.63 35.28 18.20
C ILE A 119 2.99 34.58 18.24
N MET A 120 3.78 34.81 19.30
CA MET A 120 5.08 34.16 19.45
C MET A 120 4.97 32.64 19.51
N ARG A 121 3.97 32.10 20.21
CA ARG A 121 3.75 30.65 20.25
C ARG A 121 3.38 30.09 18.88
N LEU A 122 2.53 30.79 18.14
CA LEU A 122 2.13 30.38 16.80
C LEU A 122 3.35 30.37 15.87
N LEU A 123 4.11 31.47 15.82
CA LEU A 123 5.34 31.56 15.04
C LEU A 123 6.35 30.47 15.43
N ALA A 124 6.59 30.25 16.73
CA ALA A 124 7.50 29.21 17.20
C ALA A 124 7.02 27.80 16.83
N THR A 125 5.72 27.53 16.93
CA THR A 125 5.14 26.22 16.58
C THR A 125 5.29 25.94 15.09
N TYR A 126 4.96 26.92 14.24
CA TYR A 126 5.13 26.79 12.79
C TYR A 126 6.59 26.73 12.39
N ALA A 127 7.48 27.53 12.99
CA ALA A 127 8.90 27.48 12.72
C ALA A 127 9.50 26.12 13.11
N LEU A 128 9.10 25.55 14.26
CA LEU A 128 9.53 24.22 14.69
C LEU A 128 9.01 23.14 13.74
N ALA A 129 7.72 23.14 13.44
CA ALA A 129 7.11 22.16 12.53
C ALA A 129 7.76 22.24 11.14
N SER A 130 7.90 23.45 10.58
CA SER A 130 8.58 23.67 9.30
C SER A 130 10.04 23.21 9.33
N GLY A 131 10.78 23.48 10.41
CA GLY A 131 12.15 23.00 10.58
C GLY A 131 12.23 21.47 10.57
N ILE A 132 11.33 20.79 11.30
CA ILE A 132 11.24 19.32 11.30
C ILE A 132 10.91 18.80 9.90
N PHE A 133 9.90 19.37 9.23
CA PHE A 133 9.53 18.92 7.90
C PHE A 133 10.65 19.14 6.88
N ILE A 134 11.25 20.32 6.83
CA ILE A 134 12.36 20.62 5.90
C ILE A 134 13.55 19.68 6.14
N THR A 135 13.94 19.46 7.40
CA THR A 135 15.08 18.60 7.72
C THR A 135 14.79 17.13 7.42
N ALA A 136 13.61 16.64 7.79
CA ALA A 136 13.20 15.27 7.49
C ALA A 136 13.09 15.02 5.98
N THR A 137 12.47 15.95 5.24
CA THR A 137 12.34 15.80 3.79
C THR A 137 13.67 15.96 3.08
N ALA A 138 14.58 16.81 3.56
CA ALA A 138 15.93 16.93 3.00
C ALA A 138 16.75 15.64 3.10
N GLN A 139 16.42 14.73 4.02
CA GLN A 139 17.04 13.40 4.13
C GLN A 139 16.41 12.35 3.20
N LEU A 140 15.25 12.63 2.62
CA LEU A 140 14.66 11.74 1.61
C LEU A 140 15.42 11.88 0.29
N PRO A 141 15.47 10.83 -0.55
CA PRO A 141 16.04 10.94 -1.90
C PRO A 141 15.45 12.13 -2.65
N GLN A 142 16.28 13.14 -2.89
CA GLN A 142 15.89 14.33 -3.63
C GLN A 142 16.14 14.10 -5.13
N PHE A 143 15.43 14.86 -5.96
CA PHE A 143 15.74 14.94 -7.37
C PHE A 143 17.16 15.49 -7.54
N ASP A 144 18.03 14.70 -8.18
CA ASP A 144 19.38 15.11 -8.55
C ASP A 144 19.41 15.36 -10.06
N PRO A 145 19.48 16.64 -10.50
CA PRO A 145 19.51 16.98 -11.92
C PRO A 145 20.67 16.31 -12.67
N GLU A 146 21.84 16.15 -12.04
CA GLU A 146 23.00 15.54 -12.67
C GLU A 146 22.77 14.04 -12.87
N PHE A 147 22.21 13.37 -11.87
CA PHE A 147 21.85 11.95 -11.96
C PHE A 147 20.78 11.71 -13.04
N GLU A 148 19.75 12.55 -13.12
CA GLU A 148 18.72 12.42 -14.15
C GLU A 148 19.26 12.75 -15.55
N LEU A 149 20.14 13.74 -15.68
CA LEU A 149 20.86 14.02 -16.94
C LEU A 149 21.76 12.85 -17.34
N ALA A 150 22.44 12.21 -16.38
CA ALA A 150 23.29 11.05 -16.65
C ALA A 150 22.47 9.86 -17.16
N LYS A 151 21.23 9.67 -16.67
CA LYS A 151 20.31 8.66 -17.23
C LYS A 151 19.90 8.98 -18.66
N LEU A 152 19.60 10.24 -18.97
CA LEU A 152 19.22 10.66 -20.32
C LEU A 152 20.37 10.54 -21.32
N ASN A 153 21.60 10.81 -20.87
CA ASN A 153 22.80 10.75 -21.70
C ASN A 153 23.48 9.37 -21.68
N LYS A 154 22.85 8.35 -21.07
CA LYS A 154 23.41 6.99 -21.08
C LYS A 154 23.49 6.54 -22.54
N PRO A 155 24.69 6.16 -23.04
CA PRO A 155 24.79 5.66 -24.40
C PRO A 155 23.91 4.43 -24.57
N PRO A 156 23.39 4.16 -25.78
CA PRO A 156 22.62 2.96 -26.05
C PRO A 156 23.43 1.73 -25.62
N LEU A 157 22.76 0.75 -25.02
CA LEU A 157 23.40 -0.49 -24.62
C LEU A 157 23.94 -1.17 -25.89
N VAL A 158 25.24 -1.49 -25.87
CA VAL A 158 25.87 -2.30 -26.92
C VAL A 158 26.43 -3.54 -26.24
N LEU A 159 25.91 -4.71 -26.61
CA LEU A 159 26.29 -5.98 -25.95
C LEU A 159 27.70 -6.43 -26.37
N GLY A 160 28.13 -6.16 -27.60
CA GLY A 160 29.48 -6.52 -28.07
C GLY A 160 29.83 -7.98 -27.80
N ASP A 161 30.99 -8.23 -27.16
CA ASP A 161 31.45 -9.57 -26.76
C ASP A 161 30.96 -10.01 -25.35
N ALA A 162 30.06 -9.25 -24.72
CA ALA A 162 29.58 -9.54 -23.36
C ALA A 162 28.91 -10.92 -23.28
N ALA A 163 29.26 -11.70 -22.27
CA ALA A 163 28.80 -13.08 -22.12
C ALA A 163 27.90 -13.27 -20.89
N GLY A 164 26.88 -14.11 -21.06
CA GLY A 164 26.05 -14.72 -20.01
C GLY A 164 25.69 -13.80 -18.83
N PRO A 165 26.43 -13.84 -17.70
CA PRO A 165 26.11 -13.06 -16.50
C PRO A 165 26.00 -11.55 -16.73
N GLU A 166 26.86 -10.97 -17.58
CA GLU A 166 26.87 -9.53 -17.84
C GLU A 166 25.62 -9.11 -18.63
N VAL A 167 25.24 -9.91 -19.62
CA VAL A 167 24.02 -9.72 -20.43
C VAL A 167 22.76 -9.83 -19.55
N ILE A 168 22.75 -10.77 -18.61
CA ILE A 168 21.64 -10.94 -17.65
C ILE A 168 21.55 -9.72 -16.71
N ALA A 169 22.67 -9.21 -16.22
CA ALA A 169 22.71 -8.02 -15.38
C ALA A 169 22.22 -6.79 -16.15
N ALA A 170 22.68 -6.58 -17.38
CA ALA A 170 22.20 -5.52 -18.26
C ALA A 170 20.69 -5.66 -18.53
N GLY A 171 20.19 -6.87 -18.78
CA GLY A 171 18.77 -7.13 -18.96
C GLY A 171 17.93 -6.80 -17.74
N ARG A 172 18.45 -7.04 -16.53
CA ARG A 172 17.80 -6.61 -15.28
C ARG A 172 17.74 -5.09 -15.17
N GLU A 173 18.79 -4.37 -15.57
CA GLU A 173 18.77 -2.90 -15.62
C GLU A 173 17.72 -2.40 -16.61
N VAL A 174 17.65 -2.98 -17.82
CA VAL A 174 16.63 -2.62 -18.82
C VAL A 174 15.22 -2.83 -18.24
N PHE A 175 14.98 -3.94 -17.55
CA PHE A 175 13.69 -4.22 -16.87
C PHE A 175 13.33 -3.17 -15.81
N GLN A 176 14.32 -2.68 -15.05
CA GLN A 176 14.13 -1.67 -14.01
C GLN A 176 13.96 -0.26 -14.59
N ASN A 177 14.79 0.13 -15.55
CA ASN A 177 14.78 1.46 -16.16
C ASN A 177 13.48 1.71 -16.94
N ASN A 178 12.97 0.69 -17.61
CA ASN A 178 11.68 0.72 -18.30
C ASN A 178 10.49 0.45 -17.37
N LYS A 179 10.75 0.34 -16.06
CA LYS A 179 9.75 0.19 -15.00
C LYS A 179 8.77 -0.97 -15.24
N CYS A 180 9.24 -2.06 -15.85
CA CYS A 180 8.43 -3.24 -16.12
C CYS A 180 7.81 -3.81 -14.83
N PHE A 181 8.53 -3.68 -13.69
CA PHE A 181 8.09 -4.08 -12.35
C PHE A 181 6.84 -3.36 -11.82
N ASN A 182 6.48 -2.20 -12.40
CA ASN A 182 5.26 -1.49 -11.99
C ASN A 182 3.99 -2.26 -12.40
N CYS A 183 4.06 -3.06 -13.46
CA CYS A 183 2.94 -3.86 -13.96
C CYS A 183 3.17 -5.37 -13.77
N HIS A 184 4.41 -5.83 -13.91
CA HIS A 184 4.77 -7.24 -13.82
C HIS A 184 5.48 -7.55 -12.51
N LYS A 185 4.91 -8.44 -11.70
CA LYS A 185 5.64 -9.04 -10.58
C LYS A 185 6.65 -10.06 -11.07
N VAL A 186 7.74 -10.18 -10.33
CA VAL A 186 8.73 -11.25 -10.44
C VAL A 186 8.67 -12.04 -9.14
N PHE A 187 7.94 -13.16 -9.16
CA PHE A 187 7.61 -13.95 -7.97
C PHE A 187 6.88 -13.08 -6.92
N TRP A 188 7.55 -12.76 -5.81
CA TRP A 188 7.01 -11.98 -4.70
C TRP A 188 7.36 -10.49 -4.79
N GLU A 189 8.18 -10.10 -5.76
CA GLU A 189 8.66 -8.72 -5.94
C GLU A 189 7.84 -7.98 -7.00
N GLY A 190 7.44 -6.73 -6.72
CA GLY A 190 6.72 -5.86 -7.64
C GLY A 190 5.49 -5.19 -7.02
N ASN A 191 4.95 -4.19 -7.73
CA ASN A 191 4.01 -3.23 -7.13
C ASN A 191 2.54 -3.45 -7.51
N SER A 192 2.25 -4.20 -8.57
CA SER A 192 0.86 -4.43 -8.99
C SER A 192 0.64 -5.74 -9.73
N ASP A 193 -0.62 -6.16 -9.82
CA ASP A 193 -1.09 -7.31 -10.60
C ASP A 193 -1.76 -6.86 -11.92
N ARG A 194 -1.25 -5.76 -12.51
CA ARG A 194 -1.77 -5.24 -13.79
C ARG A 194 -1.37 -6.12 -14.97
N GLY A 195 -0.17 -6.69 -14.94
CA GLY A 195 0.31 -7.67 -15.90
C GLY A 195 0.52 -9.04 -15.24
N PRO A 196 0.74 -10.10 -16.04
CA PRO A 196 1.05 -11.43 -15.52
C PRO A 196 2.31 -11.42 -14.67
N ASN A 197 2.30 -12.22 -13.60
CA ASN A 197 3.48 -12.44 -12.76
C ASN A 197 4.47 -13.32 -13.51
N LEU A 198 5.58 -12.73 -13.93
CA LEU A 198 6.59 -13.35 -14.79
C LEU A 198 7.33 -14.50 -14.09
N GLY A 199 7.45 -14.44 -12.76
CA GLY A 199 8.09 -15.49 -11.96
C GLY A 199 7.19 -16.72 -11.82
N THR A 200 5.93 -16.54 -11.41
CA THR A 200 5.00 -17.67 -11.24
C THR A 200 4.54 -18.26 -12.56
N LYS A 201 4.44 -17.45 -13.61
CA LYS A 201 4.25 -17.93 -15.00
C LYS A 201 5.49 -18.67 -15.53
N GLN A 202 6.63 -18.53 -14.86
CA GLN A 202 7.92 -19.06 -15.32
C GLN A 202 8.21 -18.66 -16.76
N ILE A 203 8.18 -17.36 -17.04
CA ILE A 203 8.37 -16.81 -18.39
C ILE A 203 9.65 -17.35 -19.05
N GLY A 204 10.64 -17.74 -18.26
CA GLY A 204 11.87 -18.34 -18.75
C GLY A 204 11.74 -19.73 -19.40
N LEU A 205 10.59 -20.40 -19.31
CA LEU A 205 10.30 -21.63 -20.04
C LEU A 205 9.90 -21.39 -21.50
N TYR A 206 9.36 -20.21 -21.81
CA TYR A 206 8.90 -19.87 -23.17
C TYR A 206 10.08 -19.58 -24.11
N SER A 207 9.84 -19.66 -25.42
CA SER A 207 10.87 -19.36 -26.42
C SER A 207 11.28 -17.87 -26.36
N THR A 208 12.52 -17.58 -26.75
CA THR A 208 13.01 -16.20 -26.88
C THR A 208 12.11 -15.38 -27.80
N ASP A 209 11.68 -15.96 -28.92
CA ASP A 209 10.81 -15.28 -29.90
C ASP A 209 9.43 -14.97 -29.32
N TYR A 210 8.87 -15.87 -28.50
CA TYR A 210 7.61 -15.61 -27.81
C TYR A 210 7.75 -14.41 -26.86
N ILE A 211 8.82 -14.37 -26.06
CA ILE A 211 9.04 -13.26 -25.13
C ILE A 211 9.23 -11.94 -25.88
N LYS A 212 9.99 -11.93 -26.97
CA LYS A 212 10.18 -10.74 -27.82
C LYS A 212 8.84 -10.28 -28.43
N GLU A 213 8.05 -11.20 -28.97
CA GLU A 213 6.72 -10.88 -29.51
C GLU A 213 5.81 -10.28 -28.43
N GLN A 214 5.82 -10.82 -27.21
CA GLN A 214 5.03 -10.27 -26.10
C GLN A 214 5.48 -8.87 -25.67
N ILE A 215 6.73 -8.47 -25.93
CA ILE A 215 7.23 -7.11 -25.64
C ILE A 215 6.88 -6.13 -26.76
N LEU A 216 7.09 -6.55 -28.01
CA LEU A 216 6.91 -5.70 -29.20
C LEU A 216 5.44 -5.61 -29.64
N ASP A 217 4.70 -6.71 -29.55
CA ASP A 217 3.28 -6.79 -29.89
C ASP A 217 2.46 -7.44 -28.76
N PRO A 218 2.35 -6.77 -27.60
CA PRO A 218 1.70 -7.32 -26.41
C PRO A 218 0.18 -7.52 -26.56
N ARG A 219 -0.42 -7.01 -27.64
CA ARG A 219 -1.86 -7.10 -27.88
C ARG A 219 -2.25 -8.31 -28.72
N LYS A 220 -1.28 -8.97 -29.36
CA LYS A 220 -1.51 -10.07 -30.29
C LYS A 220 -1.99 -11.36 -29.60
N LYS A 221 -1.34 -11.76 -28.51
CA LYS A 221 -1.72 -12.93 -27.70
C LYS A 221 -1.74 -12.54 -26.23
N GLN A 222 -2.93 -12.51 -25.64
CA GLN A 222 -3.06 -12.23 -24.21
C GLN A 222 -2.72 -13.43 -23.35
N SER A 223 -2.24 -13.16 -22.13
CA SER A 223 -2.11 -14.19 -21.10
C SER A 223 -3.50 -14.49 -20.53
N PRO A 224 -3.88 -15.78 -20.42
CA PRO A 224 -5.04 -16.22 -19.66
C PRO A 224 -5.27 -15.44 -18.35
N GLY A 225 -6.51 -14.97 -18.15
CA GLY A 225 -6.90 -14.17 -16.98
C GLY A 225 -6.69 -12.66 -17.13
N PHE A 226 -6.19 -12.20 -18.28
CA PHE A 226 -6.04 -10.79 -18.65
C PHE A 226 -6.90 -10.40 -19.86
N ASP A 227 -7.99 -11.14 -20.09
CA ASP A 227 -8.91 -10.99 -21.23
C ASP A 227 -9.84 -9.77 -21.14
N ASP A 228 -9.84 -9.06 -20.01
CA ASP A 228 -10.68 -7.89 -19.84
C ASP A 228 -10.21 -6.70 -20.70
N PRO A 229 -11.11 -5.84 -21.20
CA PRO A 229 -10.75 -4.74 -22.11
C PRO A 229 -9.70 -3.76 -21.56
N LYS A 230 -9.56 -3.67 -20.23
CA LYS A 230 -8.58 -2.80 -19.58
C LYS A 230 -7.20 -3.46 -19.57
N SER A 231 -7.12 -4.76 -19.29
CA SER A 231 -5.88 -5.53 -19.27
C SER A 231 -5.28 -5.68 -20.68
N ILE A 232 -6.10 -5.90 -21.71
CA ILE A 232 -5.65 -5.95 -23.12
C ILE A 232 -4.89 -4.68 -23.53
N LYS A 233 -5.30 -3.52 -23.00
CA LYS A 233 -4.70 -2.21 -23.30
C LYS A 233 -3.66 -1.76 -22.28
N ALA A 234 -3.39 -2.56 -21.24
CA ALA A 234 -2.55 -2.15 -20.12
C ALA A 234 -1.06 -2.14 -20.48
N MET A 235 -0.61 -3.08 -21.32
CA MET A 235 0.78 -3.12 -21.76
C MET A 235 1.02 -2.12 -22.90
N PRO A 236 2.04 -1.23 -22.78
CA PRO A 236 2.37 -0.27 -23.81
C PRO A 236 2.86 -0.91 -25.12
N THR A 237 2.67 -0.22 -26.24
CA THR A 237 3.00 -0.70 -27.61
C THR A 237 4.04 0.19 -28.30
N TYR A 238 4.91 0.84 -27.53
CA TYR A 238 5.96 1.75 -28.04
C TYR A 238 7.37 1.18 -27.82
N TYR A 239 7.49 -0.04 -27.31
CA TYR A 239 8.78 -0.65 -26.99
C TYR A 239 9.59 -1.07 -28.22
N ASP A 240 8.95 -1.12 -29.39
CA ASP A 240 9.60 -1.26 -30.68
C ASP A 240 10.41 -0.01 -31.08
N GLU A 241 9.99 1.16 -30.61
CA GLU A 241 10.70 2.44 -30.82
C GLU A 241 11.64 2.76 -29.64
N ASP A 242 11.26 2.39 -28.41
CA ASP A 242 11.98 2.75 -27.18
C ASP A 242 13.13 1.81 -26.82
N LEU A 243 13.16 0.57 -27.33
CA LEU A 243 14.22 -0.40 -27.03
C LEU A 243 15.08 -0.68 -28.26
N SER A 244 16.39 -0.56 -28.10
CA SER A 244 17.33 -1.08 -29.09
C SER A 244 17.32 -2.62 -29.12
N GLU A 245 17.77 -3.21 -30.23
CA GLU A 245 17.88 -4.67 -30.39
C GLU A 245 18.73 -5.32 -29.29
N ASP A 246 19.82 -4.65 -28.88
CA ASP A 246 20.71 -5.11 -27.83
C ASP A 246 20.03 -5.05 -26.44
N GLU A 247 19.24 -4.01 -26.16
CA GLU A 247 18.42 -3.93 -24.94
C GLU A 247 17.34 -5.01 -24.91
N LEU A 248 16.65 -5.23 -26.03
CA LEU A 248 15.64 -6.27 -26.16
C LEU A 248 16.26 -7.66 -25.96
N SER A 249 17.45 -7.90 -26.53
CA SER A 249 18.21 -9.13 -26.37
C SER A 249 18.65 -9.36 -24.91
N ALA A 250 19.18 -8.33 -24.26
CA ALA A 250 19.58 -8.36 -22.86
C ALA A 250 18.37 -8.62 -21.94
N LEU A 251 17.29 -7.88 -22.14
CA LEU A 251 16.03 -8.02 -21.40
C LEU A 251 15.48 -9.44 -21.53
N THR A 252 15.44 -9.97 -22.75
CA THR A 252 14.97 -11.34 -22.99
C THR A 252 15.87 -12.37 -22.31
N SER A 253 17.18 -12.17 -22.34
CA SER A 253 18.16 -13.04 -21.65
C SER A 253 17.93 -13.05 -20.13
N TYR A 254 17.64 -11.89 -19.53
CA TYR A 254 17.24 -11.81 -18.13
C TYR A 254 15.92 -12.54 -17.86
N LEU A 255 14.88 -12.31 -18.66
CA LEU A 255 13.58 -12.99 -18.51
C LEU A 255 13.71 -14.51 -18.64
N LYS A 256 14.62 -15.00 -19.48
CA LYS A 256 14.93 -16.44 -19.61
C LYS A 256 15.49 -17.07 -18.33
N THR A 257 16.02 -16.26 -17.41
CA THR A 257 16.45 -16.74 -16.09
C THR A 257 15.31 -16.92 -15.09
N LEU A 258 14.13 -16.32 -15.35
CA LEU A 258 12.97 -16.36 -14.46
C LEU A 258 12.20 -17.67 -14.61
N ARG A 259 12.74 -18.71 -13.99
CA ARG A 259 12.16 -20.05 -13.90
C ARG A 259 12.42 -20.63 -12.53
N ASP A 260 11.47 -21.41 -12.02
CA ASP A 260 11.60 -22.10 -10.74
C ASP A 260 11.38 -23.60 -10.96
N PRO A 261 12.43 -24.44 -10.83
CA PRO A 261 12.32 -25.87 -11.10
C PRO A 261 11.42 -26.61 -10.09
N THR A 262 11.02 -25.97 -8.99
CA THR A 262 10.28 -26.59 -7.90
C THR A 262 8.77 -26.33 -7.94
N HIS A 263 8.33 -25.34 -8.73
CA HIS A 263 6.93 -24.97 -8.85
C HIS A 263 6.44 -25.22 -10.28
N MET A 264 5.12 -25.32 -10.49
CA MET A 264 4.53 -25.40 -11.83
C MET A 264 4.18 -23.99 -12.34
N PRO A 265 4.23 -23.74 -13.66
CA PRO A 265 3.78 -22.48 -14.24
C PRO A 265 2.30 -22.23 -13.94
N VAL A 266 2.00 -21.02 -13.46
CA VAL A 266 0.64 -20.55 -13.21
C VAL A 266 0.41 -19.19 -13.88
N GLU A 267 -0.75 -19.05 -14.50
CA GLU A 267 -1.21 -17.86 -15.22
C GLU A 267 -2.39 -17.19 -14.50
N GLY A 268 -2.75 -15.98 -14.94
CA GLY A 268 -3.87 -15.23 -14.37
C GLY A 268 -3.53 -14.35 -13.15
N LYS A 269 -4.56 -13.68 -12.64
CA LYS A 269 -4.48 -12.77 -11.49
C LYS A 269 -4.52 -13.54 -10.18
N PHE A 270 -3.89 -13.02 -9.12
CA PHE A 270 -3.97 -13.62 -7.78
C PHE A 270 -5.44 -13.86 -7.37
N GLY A 271 -5.75 -15.11 -6.97
CA GLY A 271 -7.11 -15.57 -6.63
C GLY A 271 -7.83 -16.34 -7.76
N ASN A 272 -7.46 -16.12 -9.02
CA ASN A 272 -7.95 -16.84 -10.19
C ASN A 272 -6.74 -17.34 -11.00
N GLN A 273 -5.90 -18.17 -10.38
CA GLN A 273 -4.73 -18.73 -11.05
C GLN A 273 -5.12 -19.94 -11.88
N TRP A 274 -4.66 -19.94 -13.13
CA TRP A 274 -4.88 -21.00 -14.11
C TRP A 274 -3.57 -21.75 -14.24
N THR A 275 -3.65 -23.05 -14.39
CA THR A 275 -2.49 -23.88 -14.64
C THR A 275 -2.37 -24.17 -16.13
N TRP A 276 -1.18 -24.50 -16.61
CA TRP A 276 -0.94 -24.66 -18.05
C TRP A 276 -1.83 -25.73 -18.72
N TRP A 277 -2.36 -26.69 -17.96
CA TRP A 277 -3.33 -27.69 -18.45
C TRP A 277 -4.76 -27.17 -18.60
N ASP A 278 -5.04 -25.94 -18.13
CA ASP A 278 -6.32 -25.27 -18.30
C ASP A 278 -6.34 -24.36 -19.54
N ASP A 279 -5.20 -24.18 -20.22
CA ASP A 279 -5.10 -23.45 -21.48
C ASP A 279 -5.38 -24.41 -22.66
N PRO A 280 -6.47 -24.24 -23.42
CA PRO A 280 -6.80 -25.11 -24.55
C PRO A 280 -5.87 -24.93 -25.76
N ASP A 281 -5.03 -23.89 -25.77
CA ASP A 281 -4.14 -23.53 -26.88
C ASP A 281 -2.66 -23.92 -26.63
N ILE A 282 -2.37 -24.68 -25.56
CA ILE A 282 -1.03 -25.22 -25.21
C ILE A 282 -1.02 -26.75 -25.34
#